data_AF-A0A067BRW1-F1
#
_entry.id   AF-A0A067BRW1-F1
#
_cell.length_a   1.000
_cell.length_b   1.000
_cell.length_c   1.000
_cell.angle_alpha   90.00
_cell.angle_beta   90.00
_cell.angle_gamma   90.00
#
_symmetry.space_group_name_H-M   'P 1'
#
loop_
_entity.id
_entity.type
_entity.pdbx_description
1 polymer ?
#
loop_
_entity_poly.entity_id
_entity_poly.type
_entity_poly.pdbx_seq_one_letter_code
_entity_poly.pdbx_strand_id
1 'polypeptide(L)'
;MDMAIEPEMLMYQETFGMDVSPTIDKDVENIETSITAVSPELECLWLPTLVIHMLNLQPRLEYEFVLILKNAEDITDTEYKQQETILSSILQAGIHVTVMANSRNSTDKIILLLSAPLWLLAREDKLMKMERIIEYHSEEDAKSLGDEYGANAEALTAADRLSAFASILTRPSTDKPPGAGLRGIENNQDPIIHDVFPLHDPSMSDFITSSWYKEALSASTRQLFLLRTKDHFGLRIAFYTAFIRLYCASLSTPCIVGVLLWVLWRHIDYTSYMQAMGIYGLLVALVWAPSVLKRWTRYQYSLLVEWDLLQAKEVEYPNPEFKDFVVETINVANEGDAPDYVDVKVYDNRRRCVLLFGFVMLYASGTSSPS
;
A
#
# COMPACT_ATOMS: atom_id res chain seq x y z
N MET A 1 20.87 19.78 -50.46
CA MET A 1 20.93 21.00 -49.62
C MET A 1 19.75 20.84 -48.71
N ASP A 2 19.97 20.03 -47.68
CA ASP A 2 18.91 19.25 -47.03
C ASP A 2 18.52 19.98 -45.77
N MET A 3 17.33 20.57 -45.80
CA MET A 3 16.77 21.33 -44.70
C MET A 3 15.88 20.37 -43.88
N ALA A 4 16.49 19.73 -42.90
CA ALA A 4 15.77 18.95 -41.90
C ALA A 4 15.08 19.91 -40.91
N ILE A 5 13.78 19.75 -40.77
CA ILE A 5 12.95 20.44 -39.78
C ILE A 5 13.08 19.67 -38.46
N GLU A 6 13.64 20.31 -37.43
CA GLU A 6 13.65 19.78 -36.06
C GLU A 6 12.24 19.86 -35.45
N PRO A 7 11.77 18.82 -34.74
CA PRO A 7 10.57 18.94 -33.92
C PRO A 7 10.91 19.64 -32.59
N GLU A 8 10.23 20.77 -32.32
CA GLU A 8 10.24 21.46 -31.04
C GLU A 8 9.83 20.52 -29.90
N MET A 9 10.73 20.38 -28.93
CA MET A 9 10.49 19.68 -27.67
C MET A 9 9.80 20.66 -26.71
N LEU A 10 8.50 20.44 -26.46
CA LEU A 10 7.75 21.18 -25.45
C LEU A 10 8.29 20.84 -24.05
N MET A 11 9.04 21.77 -23.48
CA MET A 11 9.51 21.72 -22.09
C MET A 11 8.32 21.86 -21.14
N TYR A 12 8.01 20.81 -20.39
CA TYR A 12 7.10 20.88 -19.24
C TYR A 12 7.88 21.42 -18.03
N GLN A 13 7.31 22.43 -17.38
CA GLN A 13 7.95 23.20 -16.33
C GLN A 13 7.91 22.42 -14.99
N GLU A 14 9.09 22.14 -14.45
CA GLU A 14 9.32 21.42 -13.20
C GLU A 14 8.76 22.17 -11.97
N THR A 15 8.07 21.44 -11.10
CA THR A 15 8.00 21.76 -9.67
C THR A 15 7.90 20.42 -8.94
N PHE A 16 8.90 20.15 -8.08
CA PHE A 16 9.23 18.91 -7.36
C PHE A 16 10.24 17.96 -8.04
N GLY A 17 11.52 18.13 -7.65
CA GLY A 17 12.36 17.05 -7.11
C GLY A 17 12.87 15.97 -8.06
N MET A 18 14.07 16.22 -8.61
CA MET A 18 15.02 15.27 -9.20
C MET A 18 14.52 14.39 -10.36
N ASP A 19 14.72 14.89 -11.58
CA ASP A 19 14.74 14.08 -12.80
C ASP A 19 15.90 13.07 -12.76
N VAL A 20 15.56 11.79 -12.65
CA VAL A 20 16.42 10.71 -13.17
C VAL A 20 15.92 10.41 -14.58
N SER A 21 16.43 11.17 -15.55
CA SER A 21 16.18 10.90 -16.98
C SER A 21 16.69 9.50 -17.35
N PRO A 22 15.95 8.69 -18.11
CA PRO A 22 16.47 7.47 -18.70
C PRO A 22 17.26 7.85 -19.97
N THR A 23 18.46 8.42 -19.80
CA THR A 23 19.39 8.44 -20.94
C THR A 23 19.87 7.02 -21.16
N ILE A 24 19.36 6.37 -22.21
CA ILE A 24 19.84 5.09 -22.72
C ILE A 24 21.31 5.30 -23.12
N ASP A 25 22.22 4.91 -22.25
CA ASP A 25 23.66 4.97 -22.51
C ASP A 25 24.02 3.80 -23.44
N LYS A 26 24.58 4.11 -24.60
CA LYS A 26 24.79 3.13 -25.69
C LYS A 26 26.04 2.26 -25.54
N ASP A 27 26.86 2.48 -24.51
CA ASP A 27 28.20 1.88 -24.41
C ASP A 27 28.53 1.25 -23.05
N VAL A 28 27.56 0.58 -22.41
CA VAL A 28 27.84 -0.27 -21.23
C VAL A 28 27.86 -1.74 -21.66
N GLU A 29 29.06 -2.33 -21.75
CA GLU A 29 29.21 -3.78 -21.75
C GLU A 29 28.77 -4.31 -20.38
N ASN A 30 27.52 -4.77 -20.29
CA ASN A 30 27.01 -5.53 -19.16
C ASN A 30 27.76 -6.87 -19.09
N ILE A 31 28.75 -6.96 -18.20
CA ILE A 31 29.31 -8.25 -17.81
C ILE A 31 28.32 -8.88 -16.83
N GLU A 32 27.49 -9.81 -17.33
CA GLU A 32 26.57 -10.60 -16.52
C GLU A 32 27.37 -11.47 -15.52
N THR A 33 27.43 -11.03 -14.26
CA THR A 33 27.87 -11.89 -13.15
C THR A 33 26.65 -12.40 -12.41
N SER A 34 25.81 -13.19 -13.08
CA SER A 34 24.81 -14.03 -12.42
C SER A 34 24.99 -15.48 -12.86
N ILE A 35 25.73 -16.26 -12.06
CA ILE A 35 25.69 -17.72 -12.18
C ILE A 35 24.43 -18.16 -11.43
N THR A 36 23.31 -18.24 -12.15
CA THR A 36 22.11 -18.95 -11.68
C THR A 36 22.34 -20.45 -11.88
N ALA A 37 22.37 -21.23 -10.80
CA ALA A 37 22.32 -22.68 -10.89
C ALA A 37 20.93 -23.09 -11.38
N VAL A 38 20.80 -23.36 -12.68
CA VAL A 38 19.57 -23.87 -13.30
C VAL A 38 19.60 -25.39 -13.21
N SER A 39 18.61 -25.98 -12.54
CA SER A 39 18.31 -27.41 -12.60
C SER A 39 18.06 -27.83 -14.05
N PRO A 40 18.59 -28.98 -14.53
CA PRO A 40 18.59 -29.36 -15.95
C PRO A 40 17.22 -29.67 -16.58
N GLU A 41 16.09 -29.48 -15.88
CA GLU A 41 14.75 -29.89 -16.34
C GLU A 41 13.68 -28.78 -16.39
N LEU A 42 14.04 -27.49 -16.32
CA LEU A 42 13.07 -26.40 -16.51
C LEU A 42 13.04 -25.92 -17.96
N GLU A 43 12.04 -26.37 -18.72
CA GLU A 43 11.70 -25.77 -20.02
C GLU A 43 11.20 -24.34 -19.80
N CYS A 44 12.01 -23.33 -20.15
CA CYS A 44 11.58 -21.94 -20.14
C CYS A 44 10.57 -21.68 -21.26
N LEU A 45 9.28 -21.72 -20.92
CA LEU A 45 8.20 -21.28 -21.82
C LEU A 45 8.26 -19.75 -21.97
N TRP A 46 8.74 -19.28 -23.13
CA TRP A 46 8.68 -17.88 -23.52
C TRP A 46 7.21 -17.49 -23.79
N LEU A 47 6.53 -16.95 -22.78
CA LEU A 47 5.20 -16.38 -22.94
C LEU A 47 5.31 -14.97 -23.56
N PRO A 48 4.65 -14.71 -24.71
CA PRO A 48 4.60 -13.36 -25.26
C PRO A 48 4.01 -12.38 -24.25
N THR A 49 4.49 -11.14 -24.22
CA THR A 49 4.00 -10.06 -23.33
C THR A 49 2.48 -9.90 -23.38
N LEU A 50 1.87 -10.16 -24.54
CA LEU A 50 0.43 -10.15 -24.74
C LEU A 50 -0.31 -11.23 -23.93
N VAL A 51 0.29 -12.40 -23.75
CA VAL A 51 -0.27 -13.50 -22.95
C VAL A 51 -0.14 -13.20 -21.45
N ILE A 52 0.97 -12.60 -21.01
CA ILE A 52 1.13 -12.10 -19.63
C ILE A 52 0.05 -11.04 -19.31
N HIS A 53 -0.22 -10.13 -20.25
CA HIS A 53 -1.28 -9.13 -20.12
C HIS A 53 -2.69 -9.73 -20.14
N MET A 54 -2.94 -10.78 -20.93
CA MET A 54 -4.24 -11.48 -20.95
C MET A 54 -4.47 -12.35 -19.71
N LEU A 55 -3.41 -12.96 -19.16
CA LEU A 55 -3.45 -13.78 -17.96
C LEU A 55 -3.37 -12.95 -16.67
N ASN A 56 -3.21 -11.63 -16.77
CA ASN A 56 -3.05 -10.71 -15.64
C ASN A 56 -1.92 -11.14 -14.68
N LEU A 57 -0.88 -11.78 -15.21
CA LEU A 57 0.31 -12.15 -14.45
C LEU A 57 1.14 -10.88 -14.24
N GLN A 58 1.21 -10.38 -13.00
CA GLN A 58 2.13 -9.27 -12.68
C GLN A 58 3.56 -9.81 -12.71
N PRO A 59 4.44 -9.33 -13.61
CA PRO A 59 5.84 -9.73 -13.59
C PRO A 59 6.44 -9.33 -12.25
N ARG A 60 7.14 -10.26 -11.61
CA ARG A 60 7.78 -10.00 -10.33
C ARG A 60 8.94 -9.03 -10.53
N LEU A 61 8.97 -7.95 -9.75
CA LEU A 61 10.14 -7.07 -9.65
C LEU A 61 11.30 -7.85 -9.02
N GLU A 62 12.50 -7.66 -9.56
CA GLU A 62 13.72 -8.28 -9.04
C GLU A 62 14.00 -7.84 -7.59
N TYR A 63 13.68 -6.57 -7.31
CA TYR A 63 13.79 -5.93 -6.00
C TYR A 63 12.43 -5.35 -5.58
N GLU A 64 12.06 -5.52 -4.33
CA GLU A 64 10.75 -5.09 -3.82
C GLU A 64 10.86 -3.84 -2.95
N PHE A 65 11.94 -3.73 -2.17
CA PHE A 65 12.20 -2.60 -1.27
C PHE A 65 13.58 -1.99 -1.49
N VAL A 66 13.68 -0.69 -1.22
CA VAL A 66 14.96 0.01 -1.08
C VAL A 66 15.12 0.46 0.36
N LEU A 67 16.28 0.20 0.94
CA LEU A 67 16.72 0.72 2.23
C LEU A 67 17.87 1.69 1.98
N ILE A 68 17.71 2.92 2.45
CA ILE A 68 18.74 3.97 2.34
C ILE A 68 19.34 4.19 3.73
N LEU A 69 20.65 3.95 3.85
CA LEU A 69 21.42 4.26 5.05
C LEU A 69 22.16 5.58 4.87
N LYS A 70 22.24 6.37 5.94
CA LYS A 70 23.04 7.60 5.99
C LYS A 70 24.52 7.20 6.08
N ASN A 71 25.36 7.80 5.25
CA ASN A 71 26.79 7.48 5.15
C ASN A 71 27.63 8.76 5.17
N ALA A 72 27.65 9.45 6.32
CA ALA A 72 28.42 10.67 6.47
C ALA A 72 29.94 10.41 6.30
N GLU A 73 30.68 11.40 5.79
CA GLU A 73 32.14 11.28 5.61
C GLU A 73 32.87 11.07 6.95
N ASP A 74 32.31 11.57 8.05
CA ASP A 74 32.82 11.42 9.43
C ASP A 74 31.95 10.43 10.25
N ILE A 75 31.80 9.18 9.79
CA ILE A 75 31.07 8.14 10.55
C ILE A 75 31.79 7.81 11.86
N THR A 76 31.03 7.79 12.96
CA THR A 76 31.52 7.26 14.24
C THR A 76 31.56 5.73 14.23
N ASP A 77 32.53 5.13 14.93
CA ASP A 77 32.62 3.67 15.11
C ASP A 77 31.33 3.05 15.66
N THR A 78 30.53 3.84 16.41
CA THR A 78 29.22 3.44 16.92
C THR A 78 28.17 3.31 15.82
N GLU A 79 28.10 4.26 14.89
CA GLU A 79 27.15 4.24 13.78
C GLU A 79 27.47 3.10 12.80
N TYR A 80 28.76 2.88 12.53
CA TYR A 80 29.21 1.76 11.70
C TYR A 80 28.77 0.40 12.28
N LYS A 81 28.95 0.20 13.59
CA LYS A 81 28.49 -1.01 14.27
C LYS A 81 26.97 -1.17 14.22
N GLN A 82 26.23 -0.06 14.29
CA GLN A 82 24.78 -0.12 14.19
C GLN A 82 24.33 -0.45 12.77
N GLN A 83 24.98 0.08 11.73
CA GLN A 83 24.75 -0.31 10.33
C GLN A 83 25.03 -1.81 10.12
N GLU A 84 26.14 -2.33 10.65
CA GLU A 84 26.48 -3.75 10.59
C GLU A 84 25.42 -4.61 11.32
N THR A 85 24.94 -4.15 12.48
CA THR A 85 23.89 -4.82 13.24
C THR A 85 22.58 -4.89 12.44
N ILE A 86 22.19 -3.79 11.80
CA ILE A 86 20.99 -3.74 10.93
C ILE A 86 21.14 -4.72 9.77
N LEU A 87 22.27 -4.69 9.07
CA LEU A 87 22.53 -5.59 7.95
C LEU A 87 22.52 -7.05 8.39
N SER A 88 23.12 -7.36 9.55
CA SER A 88 23.12 -8.71 10.10
C SER A 88 21.71 -9.18 10.46
N SER A 89 20.84 -8.29 10.94
CA SER A 89 19.45 -8.60 11.29
C SER A 89 18.62 -8.89 10.05
N ILE A 90 18.81 -8.13 8.97
CA ILE A 90 18.15 -8.35 7.67
C ILE A 90 18.57 -9.70 7.07
N LEU A 91 19.86 -10.03 7.13
CA LEU A 91 20.38 -11.31 6.65
C LEU A 91 19.89 -12.49 7.51
N GLN A 92 19.80 -12.31 8.83
CA GLN A 92 19.24 -13.31 9.74
C GLN A 92 17.75 -13.57 9.50
N ALA A 93 17.00 -12.54 9.06
CA ALA A 93 15.60 -12.68 8.65
C ALA A 93 15.43 -13.44 7.32
N GLY A 94 16.53 -13.74 6.59
CA GLY A 94 16.50 -14.48 5.32
C GLY A 94 16.20 -13.61 4.10
N ILE A 95 16.38 -12.29 4.22
CA ILE A 95 16.23 -11.33 3.10
C ILE A 95 17.56 -11.22 2.35
N HIS A 96 17.50 -11.28 1.02
CA HIS A 96 18.63 -10.99 0.15
C HIS A 96 18.84 -9.49 0.01
N VAL A 97 20.08 -9.06 0.25
CA VAL A 97 20.50 -7.65 0.16
C VAL A 97 21.52 -7.52 -0.96
N THR A 98 21.28 -6.57 -1.87
CA THR A 98 22.27 -6.17 -2.89
C THR A 98 22.62 -4.71 -2.69
N VAL A 99 23.90 -4.38 -2.72
CA VAL A 99 24.38 -3.02 -2.54
C VAL A 99 24.49 -2.37 -3.92
N MET A 100 23.80 -1.25 -4.12
CA MET A 100 23.92 -0.50 -5.37
C MET A 100 25.27 0.26 -5.37
N ALA A 101 26.02 0.14 -6.46
CA ALA A 101 27.28 0.87 -6.60
C ALA A 101 27.02 2.38 -6.55
N ASN A 102 27.88 3.09 -5.82
CA ASN A 102 27.71 4.52 -5.57
C ASN A 102 27.68 5.31 -6.88
N SER A 103 26.59 6.05 -7.13
CA SER A 103 26.55 7.03 -8.21
C SER A 103 27.44 8.22 -7.85
N ARG A 104 28.01 8.92 -8.84
CA ARG A 104 28.92 10.07 -8.62
C ARG A 104 28.33 11.17 -7.72
N ASN A 105 27.02 11.19 -7.52
CA ASN A 105 26.29 12.18 -6.71
C ASN A 105 25.81 11.69 -5.33
N SER A 106 26.14 10.48 -4.87
CA SER A 106 25.62 9.93 -3.60
C SER A 106 26.69 9.41 -2.62
N THR A 107 27.79 10.13 -2.42
CA THR A 107 28.84 9.73 -1.44
C THR A 107 28.31 9.60 -0.01
N ASP A 108 27.30 10.39 0.35
CA ASP A 108 26.69 10.45 1.69
C ASP A 108 25.59 9.40 1.95
N LYS A 109 25.32 8.50 1.00
CA LYS A 109 24.21 7.53 1.14
C LYS A 109 24.60 6.15 0.63
N ILE A 110 24.19 5.11 1.35
CA ILE A 110 24.29 3.72 0.91
C ILE A 110 22.88 3.25 0.53
N ILE A 111 22.73 2.78 -0.70
CA ILE A 111 21.47 2.27 -1.23
C ILE A 111 21.54 0.74 -1.24
N LEU A 112 20.62 0.12 -0.51
CA LEU A 112 20.46 -1.32 -0.39
C LEU A 112 19.16 -1.73 -1.08
N LEU A 113 19.25 -2.60 -2.07
CA LEU A 113 18.08 -3.18 -2.74
C LEU A 113 17.78 -4.54 -2.08
N LEU A 114 16.54 -4.71 -1.65
CA LEU A 114 16.09 -5.85 -0.86
C LEU A 114 15.17 -6.75 -1.69
N SER A 115 15.38 -8.06 -1.57
CA SER A 115 14.57 -9.09 -2.20
C SER A 115 14.39 -10.28 -1.26
N ALA A 116 13.19 -10.86 -1.19
CA ALA A 116 12.88 -11.98 -0.30
C ALA A 116 12.46 -13.21 -1.12
N PRO A 117 12.80 -14.44 -0.69
CA PRO A 117 12.33 -15.62 -1.40
C PRO A 117 10.81 -15.83 -1.24
N LEU A 118 10.16 -16.40 -2.24
CA LEU A 118 8.70 -16.58 -2.30
C LEU A 118 8.13 -17.39 -1.12
N TRP A 119 8.86 -18.42 -0.69
CA TRP A 119 8.43 -19.26 0.44
C TRP A 119 8.40 -18.48 1.77
N LEU A 120 9.31 -17.52 1.96
CA LEU A 120 9.36 -16.68 3.15
C LEU A 120 8.17 -15.73 3.19
N LEU A 121 7.85 -15.13 2.04
CA LEU A 121 6.71 -14.22 1.88
C LEU A 121 5.37 -14.95 2.06
N ALA A 122 5.23 -16.15 1.51
CA ALA A 122 4.02 -16.96 1.67
C ALA A 122 3.81 -17.43 3.11
N ARG A 123 4.89 -17.83 3.79
CA ARG A 123 4.85 -18.15 5.21
C ARG A 123 4.39 -16.96 6.05
N GLU A 124 4.93 -15.78 5.76
CA GLU A 124 4.58 -14.56 6.48
C GLU A 124 3.14 -14.12 6.23
N ASP A 125 2.67 -14.17 4.98
CA ASP A 125 1.27 -13.89 4.66
C ASP A 125 0.31 -14.82 5.40
N LYS A 126 0.64 -16.12 5.46
CA LYS A 126 -0.12 -17.09 6.25
C LYS A 126 -0.15 -16.70 7.73
N LEU A 127 1.00 -16.34 8.29
CA LEU A 127 1.09 -15.87 9.67
C LEU A 127 0.22 -14.64 9.92
N MET A 128 0.33 -13.59 9.10
CA MET A 128 -0.48 -12.37 9.24
C MET A 128 -1.99 -12.66 9.15
N LYS A 129 -2.40 -13.62 8.32
CA LYS A 129 -3.79 -14.08 8.24
C LYS A 129 -4.21 -14.84 9.50
N MET A 130 -3.35 -15.69 10.05
CA MET A 130 -3.62 -16.41 11.30
C MET A 130 -3.73 -15.44 12.49
N GLU A 131 -2.83 -14.47 12.60
CA GLU A 131 -2.90 -13.38 13.59
C GLU A 131 -4.26 -12.66 13.53
N ARG A 132 -4.72 -12.33 12.31
CA ARG A 132 -6.03 -11.70 12.07
C ARG A 132 -7.19 -12.56 12.57
N ILE A 133 -7.15 -13.87 12.35
CA ILE A 133 -8.26 -14.74 12.73
C ILE A 133 -8.31 -14.91 14.26
N ILE A 134 -7.15 -15.06 14.91
CA ILE A 134 -7.05 -15.31 16.36
C ILE A 134 -7.55 -14.11 17.19
N GLU A 135 -7.27 -12.88 16.75
CA GLU A 135 -7.76 -11.69 17.46
C GLU A 135 -9.31 -11.65 17.55
N TYR A 136 -10.02 -12.36 16.66
CA TYR A 136 -11.46 -12.22 16.47
C TYR A 136 -12.32 -13.49 16.61
N HIS A 137 -11.79 -14.68 16.34
CA HIS A 137 -12.53 -15.95 16.37
C HIS A 137 -12.00 -16.93 17.43
N SER A 138 -12.84 -17.86 17.88
CA SER A 138 -12.38 -19.01 18.69
C SER A 138 -11.42 -19.88 17.88
N GLU A 139 -10.44 -20.49 18.54
CA GLU A 139 -9.36 -21.31 17.94
C GLU A 139 -9.81 -22.34 16.88
N GLU A 140 -11.06 -22.79 16.92
CA GLU A 140 -11.65 -23.78 16.00
C GLU A 140 -11.91 -23.22 14.58
N ASP A 141 -12.30 -21.94 14.45
CA ASP A 141 -12.53 -21.31 13.13
C ASP A 141 -11.18 -20.97 12.46
N ALA A 142 -10.14 -20.67 13.25
CA ALA A 142 -8.78 -20.41 12.77
C ALA A 142 -8.14 -21.63 12.11
N LYS A 143 -8.41 -22.83 12.64
CA LYS A 143 -7.92 -24.10 12.09
C LYS A 143 -8.61 -24.47 10.78
N SER A 144 -9.95 -24.39 10.74
CA SER A 144 -10.70 -24.76 9.53
C SER A 144 -10.40 -23.87 8.33
N LEU A 145 -10.16 -22.58 8.56
CA LEU A 145 -9.72 -21.66 7.51
C LEU A 145 -8.23 -21.84 7.17
N GLY A 146 -7.39 -22.15 8.17
CA GLY A 146 -5.95 -22.37 7.98
C GLY A 146 -5.59 -23.49 7.01
N ASP A 147 -6.44 -24.52 6.90
CA ASP A 147 -6.30 -25.62 5.94
C ASP A 147 -6.75 -25.25 4.52
N GLU A 148 -7.64 -24.27 4.37
CA GLU A 148 -8.09 -23.75 3.07
C GLU A 148 -7.05 -22.79 2.45
N TYR A 149 -6.32 -22.05 3.30
CA TYR A 149 -5.22 -21.17 2.90
C TYR A 149 -3.89 -21.92 2.76
N GLY A 150 -3.81 -22.82 1.78
CA GLY A 150 -2.52 -23.38 1.35
C GLY A 150 -1.54 -22.27 0.94
N ALA A 151 -0.25 -22.46 1.24
CA ALA A 151 0.84 -21.52 0.94
C ALA A 151 1.10 -21.40 -0.58
N ASN A 152 0.15 -20.88 -1.33
CA ASN A 152 0.26 -20.65 -2.76
C ASN A 152 0.99 -19.32 -3.00
N ALA A 153 2.31 -19.34 -2.86
CA ALA A 153 3.17 -18.17 -3.06
C ALA A 153 2.97 -17.50 -4.44
N GLU A 154 2.54 -18.27 -5.45
CA GLU A 154 2.28 -17.80 -6.81
C GLU A 154 0.97 -17.02 -6.96
N ALA A 155 0.04 -17.15 -6.01
CA ALA A 155 -1.26 -16.46 -6.02
C ALA A 155 -1.27 -15.16 -5.19
N LEU A 156 -0.14 -14.80 -4.56
CA LEU A 156 -0.04 -13.59 -3.74
C LEU A 156 -0.15 -12.34 -4.61
N THR A 157 -1.05 -11.43 -4.22
CA THR A 157 -1.11 -10.11 -4.85
C THR A 157 0.16 -9.31 -4.53
N ALA A 158 0.51 -8.33 -5.37
CA ALA A 158 1.67 -7.48 -5.09
C ALA A 158 1.53 -6.73 -3.76
N ALA A 159 0.32 -6.27 -3.43
CA ALA A 159 0.03 -5.61 -2.16
C ALA A 159 0.21 -6.54 -0.96
N ASP A 160 -0.31 -7.76 -1.02
CA ASP A 160 -0.16 -8.75 0.05
C ASP A 160 1.32 -9.12 0.23
N ARG A 161 2.04 -9.30 -0.88
CA ARG A 161 3.48 -9.57 -0.88
C ARG A 161 4.29 -8.45 -0.22
N LEU A 162 4.01 -7.20 -0.58
CA LEU A 162 4.66 -6.03 0.04
C LEU A 162 4.30 -5.90 1.52
N SER A 163 3.08 -6.25 1.91
CA SER A 163 2.65 -6.24 3.31
C SER A 163 3.37 -7.29 4.15
N ALA A 164 3.54 -8.50 3.62
CA ALA A 164 4.32 -9.56 4.23
C ALA A 164 5.80 -9.16 4.35
N PHE A 165 6.38 -8.60 3.29
CA PHE A 165 7.74 -8.09 3.33
C PHE A 165 7.92 -6.99 4.40
N ALA A 166 7.02 -6.01 4.44
CA ALA A 166 7.04 -4.94 5.43
C ALA A 166 6.88 -5.48 6.86
N SER A 167 6.06 -6.50 7.06
CA SER A 167 5.92 -7.21 8.35
C SER A 167 7.26 -7.79 8.80
N ILE A 168 7.98 -8.49 7.90
CA ILE A 168 9.31 -9.05 8.22
C ILE A 168 10.31 -7.94 8.57
N LEU A 169 10.28 -6.82 7.86
CA LEU A 169 11.16 -5.69 8.12
C LEU A 169 10.92 -5.04 9.49
N THR A 170 9.66 -4.92 9.89
CA THR A 170 9.25 -4.21 11.11
C THR A 170 9.18 -5.10 12.35
N ARG A 171 8.96 -6.42 12.20
CA ARG A 171 8.96 -7.38 13.30
C ARG A 171 10.33 -7.36 14.01
N PRO A 172 10.36 -7.32 15.36
CA PRO A 172 11.63 -7.30 16.09
C PRO A 172 12.42 -8.61 15.91
N SER A 173 13.75 -8.50 15.97
CA SER A 173 14.67 -9.64 15.87
C SER A 173 14.57 -10.63 17.04
N THR A 174 13.89 -10.25 18.13
CA THR A 174 13.63 -11.12 19.29
C THR A 174 12.44 -12.05 19.12
N ASP A 175 11.51 -11.71 18.23
CA ASP A 175 10.32 -12.54 17.99
C ASP A 175 10.72 -13.80 17.21
N LYS A 176 9.90 -14.85 17.26
CA LYS A 176 10.09 -16.08 16.49
C LYS A 176 9.00 -16.16 15.43
N PRO A 177 9.32 -16.18 14.12
CA PRO A 177 10.66 -16.08 13.53
C PRO A 177 11.28 -14.67 13.68
N PRO A 178 12.62 -14.56 13.65
CA PRO A 178 13.31 -13.29 13.77
C PRO A 178 12.98 -12.39 12.57
N GLY A 179 12.48 -11.18 12.85
CA GLY A 179 12.37 -10.12 11.86
C GLY A 179 13.62 -9.23 11.80
N ALA A 180 13.63 -8.24 10.92
CA ALA A 180 14.76 -7.31 10.79
C ALA A 180 14.78 -6.23 11.88
N GLY A 181 13.66 -6.00 12.56
CA GLY A 181 13.55 -5.09 13.70
C GLY A 181 13.77 -3.61 13.36
N LEU A 182 13.50 -3.20 12.13
CA LEU A 182 13.59 -1.80 11.74
C LEU A 182 12.42 -1.03 12.37
N ARG A 183 12.71 -0.30 13.44
CA ARG A 183 11.75 0.56 14.17
C ARG A 183 12.16 2.01 13.97
N GLY A 184 11.20 2.94 13.82
CA GLY A 184 11.50 4.37 13.72
C GLY A 184 11.48 4.95 12.30
N ILE A 185 11.31 4.09 11.29
CA ILE A 185 11.20 4.47 9.86
C ILE A 185 10.07 5.48 9.64
N GLU A 186 8.90 5.23 10.24
CA GLU A 186 7.68 6.03 10.03
C GLU A 186 7.78 7.48 10.49
N ASN A 187 8.64 7.77 11.47
CA ASN A 187 8.85 9.11 12.01
C ASN A 187 10.22 9.71 11.61
N ASN A 188 11.00 9.02 10.78
CA ASN A 188 12.39 9.40 10.43
C ASN A 188 13.25 9.74 11.67
N GLN A 189 13.04 8.97 12.75
CA GLN A 189 13.72 9.18 14.03
C GLN A 189 15.02 8.38 14.15
N ASP A 190 15.27 7.50 13.19
CA ASP A 190 16.48 6.68 13.20
C ASP A 190 17.71 7.48 12.78
N PRO A 191 18.78 7.45 13.60
CA PRO A 191 20.02 8.16 13.28
C PRO A 191 20.73 7.55 12.07
N ILE A 192 20.49 6.27 11.78
CA ILE A 192 21.24 5.49 10.77
C ILE A 192 20.44 5.31 9.48
N ILE A 193 19.14 5.00 9.62
CA ILE A 193 18.25 4.75 8.49
C ILE A 193 17.74 6.11 8.00
N HIS A 194 17.88 6.37 6.71
CA HIS A 194 17.30 7.57 6.09
C HIS A 194 15.87 7.30 5.64
N ASP A 195 15.65 6.21 4.91
CA ASP A 195 14.33 5.87 4.39
C ASP A 195 14.23 4.39 3.99
N VAL A 196 13.01 3.85 4.02
CA VAL A 196 12.67 2.52 3.52
C VAL A 196 11.33 2.60 2.79
N PHE A 197 11.34 2.28 1.50
CA PHE A 197 10.13 2.31 0.69
C PHE A 197 10.11 1.21 -0.37
N PRO A 198 8.89 0.77 -0.77
CA PRO A 198 8.75 -0.20 -1.85
C PRO A 198 9.03 0.46 -3.21
N LEU A 199 9.56 -0.33 -4.15
CA LEU A 199 9.81 0.13 -5.52
C LEU A 199 8.50 0.21 -6.32
N HIS A 200 8.40 1.23 -7.17
CA HIS A 200 7.28 1.38 -8.09
C HIS A 200 7.41 0.45 -9.29
N ASP A 201 6.29 -0.17 -9.68
CA ASP A 201 6.19 -0.92 -10.93
C ASP A 201 5.80 0.02 -12.09
N PRO A 202 6.67 0.24 -13.09
CA PRO A 202 6.37 1.11 -14.21
C PRO A 202 5.18 0.61 -15.04
N SER A 203 4.94 -0.72 -15.08
CA SER A 203 3.83 -1.30 -15.83
C SER A 203 2.46 -0.87 -15.27
N MET A 204 2.39 -0.70 -13.94
CA MET A 204 1.19 -0.20 -13.29
C MET A 204 0.98 1.29 -13.58
N SER A 205 2.05 2.09 -13.59
CA SER A 205 1.96 3.52 -13.95
C SER A 205 1.45 3.71 -15.39
N ASP A 206 1.93 2.90 -16.34
CA ASP A 206 1.46 2.91 -17.72
C ASP A 206 0.00 2.46 -17.83
N PHE A 207 -0.38 1.45 -17.06
CA PHE A 207 -1.77 0.99 -16.99
C PHE A 207 -2.71 2.08 -16.48
N ILE A 208 -2.37 2.75 -15.38
CA ILE A 208 -3.19 3.81 -14.80
C ILE A 208 -3.34 4.94 -15.83
N THR A 209 -2.24 5.40 -16.42
CA THR A 209 -2.24 6.49 -17.40
C THR A 209 -3.13 6.16 -18.61
N SER A 210 -3.06 4.93 -19.11
CA SER A 210 -3.80 4.50 -20.29
C SER A 210 -5.26 4.10 -20.04
N SER A 211 -5.62 3.79 -18.78
CA SER A 211 -6.96 3.27 -18.40
C SER A 211 -7.82 4.27 -17.67
N TRP A 212 -7.21 5.28 -17.01
CA TRP A 212 -7.90 6.24 -16.15
C TRP A 212 -9.14 6.87 -16.79
N TYR A 213 -9.05 7.25 -18.08
CA TYR A 213 -10.18 7.82 -18.81
C TYR A 213 -11.20 6.75 -19.27
N LYS A 214 -10.72 5.57 -19.68
CA LYS A 214 -11.55 4.49 -20.22
C LYS A 214 -12.51 3.91 -19.17
N GLU A 215 -12.09 3.93 -17.91
CA GLU A 215 -12.92 3.50 -16.78
C GLU A 215 -14.16 4.35 -16.57
N ALA A 216 -14.12 5.62 -16.94
CA ALA A 216 -15.30 6.48 -16.87
C ALA A 216 -16.40 6.06 -17.86
N LEU A 217 -16.03 5.33 -18.92
CA LEU A 217 -16.92 4.97 -20.03
C LEU A 217 -17.64 3.63 -19.84
N SER A 218 -17.07 2.70 -19.08
CA SER A 218 -17.64 1.35 -18.93
C SER A 218 -17.58 0.82 -17.49
N ALA A 219 -18.67 0.18 -17.07
CA ALA A 219 -18.77 -0.48 -15.77
C ALA A 219 -17.76 -1.64 -15.62
N SER A 220 -17.49 -2.39 -16.69
CA SER A 220 -16.54 -3.51 -16.66
C SER A 220 -15.09 -3.02 -16.51
N THR A 221 -14.71 -1.97 -17.24
CA THR A 221 -13.37 -1.38 -17.14
C THR A 221 -13.13 -0.78 -15.76
N ARG A 222 -14.15 -0.14 -15.17
CA ARG A 222 -14.10 0.37 -13.80
C ARG A 222 -13.84 -0.73 -12.77
N GLN A 223 -14.52 -1.86 -12.89
CA GLN A 223 -14.33 -3.00 -11.99
C GLN A 223 -12.90 -3.55 -12.10
N LEU A 224 -12.40 -3.72 -13.32
CA LEU A 224 -11.08 -4.24 -13.61
C LEU A 224 -9.96 -3.33 -13.10
N PHE A 225 -10.13 -2.01 -13.21
CA PHE A 225 -9.19 -1.06 -12.60
C PHE A 225 -9.20 -1.11 -11.08
N LEU A 226 -10.37 -1.20 -10.45
CA LEU A 226 -10.44 -1.30 -8.99
C LEU A 226 -9.77 -2.57 -8.48
N LEU A 227 -9.96 -3.70 -9.18
CA LEU A 227 -9.27 -4.96 -8.88
C LEU A 227 -7.75 -4.79 -9.00
N ARG A 228 -7.25 -4.24 -10.12
CA ARG A 228 -5.80 -4.05 -10.29
C ARG A 228 -5.21 -3.06 -9.29
N THR A 229 -5.96 -2.01 -8.93
CA THR A 229 -5.57 -1.06 -7.88
C THR A 229 -5.48 -1.74 -6.52
N LYS A 230 -6.46 -2.61 -6.19
CA LYS A 230 -6.45 -3.43 -4.97
C LYS A 230 -5.23 -4.34 -4.94
N ASP A 231 -4.97 -5.06 -6.03
CA ASP A 231 -3.90 -6.06 -6.06
C ASP A 231 -2.50 -5.42 -6.03
N HIS A 232 -2.34 -4.17 -6.47
CA HIS A 232 -1.06 -3.47 -6.47
C HIS A 232 -0.83 -2.57 -5.24
N PHE A 233 -1.80 -1.71 -4.90
CA PHE A 233 -1.66 -0.73 -3.81
C PHE A 233 -2.30 -1.17 -2.49
N GLY A 234 -3.11 -2.23 -2.52
CA GLY A 234 -3.83 -2.74 -1.36
C GLY A 234 -5.22 -2.15 -1.18
N LEU A 235 -5.92 -2.68 -0.18
CA LEU A 235 -7.34 -2.43 0.05
C LEU A 235 -7.65 -0.96 0.40
N ARG A 236 -6.82 -0.31 1.21
CA ARG A 236 -7.05 1.07 1.69
C ARG A 236 -7.14 2.05 0.53
N ILE A 237 -6.17 1.98 -0.38
CA ILE A 237 -6.10 2.85 -1.57
C ILE A 237 -7.22 2.48 -2.56
N ALA A 238 -7.56 1.19 -2.70
CA ALA A 238 -8.67 0.75 -3.54
C ALA A 238 -10.02 1.28 -3.05
N PHE A 239 -10.32 1.19 -1.74
CA PHE A 239 -11.53 1.75 -1.16
C PHE A 239 -11.59 3.27 -1.27
N TYR A 240 -10.47 3.96 -1.02
CA TYR A 240 -10.38 5.41 -1.24
C TYR A 240 -10.72 5.77 -2.69
N THR A 241 -10.12 5.08 -3.65
CA THR A 241 -10.34 5.33 -5.08
C THR A 241 -11.79 5.05 -5.47
N ALA A 242 -12.37 3.96 -4.95
CA ALA A 242 -13.77 3.63 -5.15
C ALA A 242 -14.72 4.70 -4.59
N PHE A 243 -14.41 5.23 -3.39
CA PHE A 243 -15.18 6.31 -2.75
C PHE A 243 -15.13 7.59 -3.56
N ILE A 244 -13.92 8.06 -3.92
CA ILE A 244 -13.74 9.29 -4.68
C ILE A 244 -14.51 9.23 -6.00
N ARG A 245 -14.49 8.09 -6.70
CA ARG A 245 -15.25 7.93 -7.94
C ARG A 245 -16.75 7.99 -7.73
N LEU A 246 -17.28 7.28 -6.73
CA LEU A 246 -18.70 7.35 -6.40
C LEU A 246 -19.10 8.79 -6.04
N TYR A 247 -18.27 9.47 -5.27
CA TYR A 247 -18.49 10.84 -4.82
C TYR A 247 -18.50 11.82 -5.99
N CYS A 248 -17.47 11.82 -6.84
CA CYS A 248 -17.40 12.66 -8.04
C CYS A 248 -18.59 12.39 -8.99
N ALA A 249 -18.94 11.12 -9.21
CA ALA A 249 -20.10 10.77 -10.02
C ALA A 249 -21.41 11.29 -9.41
N SER A 250 -21.56 11.25 -8.09
CA SER A 250 -22.75 11.78 -7.41
C SER A 250 -22.77 13.31 -7.31
N LEU A 251 -21.60 13.95 -7.31
CA LEU A 251 -21.44 15.41 -7.30
C LEU A 251 -21.86 16.05 -8.64
N SER A 252 -21.85 15.27 -9.72
CA SER A 252 -22.33 15.73 -11.03
C SER A 252 -23.81 16.18 -10.98
N THR A 253 -24.67 15.49 -10.22
CA THR A 253 -26.10 15.82 -10.07
C THR A 253 -26.33 17.22 -9.48
N PRO A 254 -25.83 17.57 -8.27
CA PRO A 254 -25.99 18.92 -7.74
C PRO A 254 -25.23 19.95 -8.60
N CYS A 255 -24.10 19.59 -9.21
CA CYS A 255 -23.39 20.50 -10.10
C CYS A 255 -24.25 20.93 -11.30
N ILE A 256 -24.90 19.98 -11.99
CA ILE A 256 -25.80 20.28 -13.12
C ILE A 256 -26.97 21.16 -12.68
N VAL A 257 -27.61 20.84 -11.54
CA VAL A 257 -28.72 21.65 -11.00
C VAL A 257 -28.25 23.05 -10.61
N GLY A 258 -27.08 23.18 -9.98
CA GLY A 258 -26.47 24.46 -9.63
C GLY A 258 -26.15 25.31 -10.86
N VAL A 259 -25.59 24.71 -11.91
CA VAL A 259 -25.33 25.42 -13.19
C VAL A 259 -26.64 25.84 -13.85
N LEU A 260 -27.68 25.00 -13.83
CA LEU A 260 -29.00 25.36 -14.35
C LEU A 260 -29.60 26.56 -13.60
N LEU A 261 -29.54 26.56 -12.26
CA LEU A 261 -29.98 27.70 -11.45
C LEU A 261 -29.19 28.97 -11.76
N TRP A 262 -27.87 28.85 -11.95
CA TRP A 262 -27.00 29.97 -12.31
C TRP A 262 -27.37 30.57 -13.68
N VAL A 263 -27.64 29.73 -14.70
CA VAL A 263 -28.07 30.21 -16.03
C VAL A 263 -29.45 30.87 -15.96
N LEU A 264 -30.37 30.30 -15.19
CA LEU A 264 -31.73 30.81 -15.05
C LEU A 264 -31.81 32.13 -14.26
N TRP A 265 -30.77 32.49 -13.51
CA TRP A 265 -30.73 33.75 -12.73
C TRP A 265 -31.00 34.99 -13.60
N ARG A 266 -30.61 34.98 -14.88
CA ARG A 266 -30.82 36.11 -15.79
C ARG A 266 -32.27 36.27 -16.28
N HIS A 267 -33.07 35.22 -16.16
CA HIS A 267 -34.45 35.16 -16.68
C HIS A 267 -35.52 35.21 -15.59
N ILE A 268 -35.13 35.16 -14.32
CA ILE A 268 -36.02 35.02 -13.17
C ILE A 268 -35.85 36.24 -12.24
N ASP A 269 -36.94 36.66 -11.60
CA ASP A 269 -36.92 37.73 -10.60
C ASP A 269 -36.00 37.37 -9.41
N TYR A 270 -35.34 38.38 -8.85
CA TYR A 270 -34.37 38.19 -7.76
C TYR A 270 -34.97 37.46 -6.55
N THR A 271 -36.23 37.76 -6.20
CA THR A 271 -36.92 37.18 -5.03
C THR A 271 -37.19 35.68 -5.20
N SER A 272 -37.61 35.25 -6.39
CA SER A 272 -37.87 33.83 -6.68
C SER A 272 -36.57 33.04 -6.85
N TYR A 273 -35.52 33.65 -7.40
CA TYR A 273 -34.18 33.06 -7.44
C TYR A 273 -33.61 32.79 -6.04
N MET A 274 -33.72 33.75 -5.12
CA MET A 274 -33.26 33.58 -3.72
C MET A 274 -34.00 32.44 -3.00
N GLN A 275 -35.32 32.33 -3.19
CA GLN A 275 -36.11 31.22 -2.64
C GLN A 275 -35.68 29.87 -3.23
N ALA A 276 -35.45 29.80 -4.55
CA ALA A 276 -35.00 28.59 -5.22
C ALA A 276 -33.61 28.13 -4.71
N MET A 277 -32.67 29.06 -4.49
CA MET A 277 -31.36 28.75 -3.91
C MET A 277 -31.46 28.22 -2.48
N GLY A 278 -32.35 28.79 -1.65
CA GLY A 278 -32.61 28.28 -0.31
C GLY A 278 -33.17 26.85 -0.32
N ILE A 279 -34.14 26.57 -1.18
CA ILE A 279 -34.70 25.22 -1.36
C ILE A 279 -33.63 24.26 -1.87
N TYR A 280 -32.81 24.67 -2.84
CA TYR A 280 -31.71 23.88 -3.37
C TYR A 280 -30.69 23.52 -2.29
N GLY A 281 -30.28 24.49 -1.45
CA GLY A 281 -29.38 24.23 -0.32
C GLY A 281 -29.95 23.20 0.66
N LEU A 282 -31.25 23.27 0.97
CA LEU A 282 -31.94 22.27 1.80
C LEU A 282 -31.97 20.90 1.13
N LEU A 283 -32.24 20.82 -0.17
CA LEU A 283 -32.22 19.54 -0.90
C LEU A 283 -30.82 18.92 -0.93
N VAL A 284 -29.77 19.73 -1.08
CA VAL A 284 -28.39 19.23 -1.02
C VAL A 284 -28.08 18.65 0.35
N ALA A 285 -28.44 19.36 1.43
CA ALA A 285 -28.17 18.93 2.80
C ALA A 285 -29.00 17.72 3.25
N LEU A 286 -30.29 17.68 2.92
CA LEU A 286 -31.22 16.67 3.43
C LEU A 286 -31.39 15.48 2.50
N VAL A 287 -31.28 15.68 1.19
CA VAL A 287 -31.52 14.62 0.20
C VAL A 287 -30.20 14.11 -0.33
N TRP A 288 -29.38 14.98 -0.92
CA TRP A 288 -28.16 14.53 -1.60
C TRP A 288 -27.13 13.96 -0.62
N ALA A 289 -26.77 14.66 0.46
CA ALA A 289 -25.74 14.20 1.37
C ALA A 289 -26.08 12.85 2.05
N PRO A 290 -27.27 12.64 2.64
CA PRO A 290 -27.65 11.33 3.18
C PRO A 290 -27.77 10.25 2.11
N SER A 291 -28.20 10.60 0.89
CA SER A 291 -28.27 9.65 -0.23
C SER A 291 -26.89 9.16 -0.65
N VAL A 292 -25.89 10.05 -0.72
CA VAL A 292 -24.50 9.68 -1.02
C VAL A 292 -23.95 8.74 0.04
N LEU A 293 -24.14 9.06 1.32
CA LEU A 293 -23.68 8.21 2.42
C LEU A 293 -24.32 6.82 2.37
N LYS A 294 -25.63 6.75 2.17
CA LYS A 294 -26.35 5.47 2.05
C LYS A 294 -25.96 4.69 0.79
N ARG A 295 -25.64 5.38 -0.30
CA ARG A 295 -25.15 4.75 -1.53
C ARG A 295 -23.74 4.20 -1.34
N TRP A 296 -22.88 4.94 -0.64
CA TRP A 296 -21.52 4.51 -0.29
C TRP A 296 -21.54 3.24 0.56
N THR A 297 -22.33 3.22 1.65
CA THR A 297 -22.37 2.02 2.52
C THR A 297 -22.81 0.77 1.76
N ARG A 298 -23.85 0.88 0.92
CA ARG A 298 -24.27 -0.23 0.04
C ARG A 298 -23.18 -0.66 -0.93
N TYR A 299 -22.48 0.31 -1.53
CA TYR A 299 -21.40 0.02 -2.47
C TYR A 299 -20.20 -0.63 -1.78
N GLN A 300 -19.84 -0.18 -0.58
CA GLN A 300 -18.81 -0.78 0.24
C GLN A 300 -19.13 -2.25 0.56
N TYR A 301 -20.37 -2.58 0.96
CA TYR A 301 -20.77 -3.98 1.15
C TYR A 301 -20.67 -4.81 -0.14
N SER A 302 -21.05 -4.23 -1.29
CA SER A 302 -20.89 -4.91 -2.57
C SER A 302 -19.43 -5.23 -2.88
N LEU A 303 -18.51 -4.30 -2.61
CA LEU A 303 -17.07 -4.50 -2.80
C LEU A 303 -16.50 -5.53 -1.83
N LEU A 304 -16.96 -5.54 -0.57
CA LEU A 304 -16.56 -6.56 0.41
C LEU A 304 -16.98 -7.97 -0.02
N VAL A 305 -18.17 -8.13 -0.58
CA VAL A 305 -18.63 -9.41 -1.15
C VAL A 305 -17.79 -9.79 -2.37
N GLU A 306 -17.58 -8.84 -3.28
CA GLU A 306 -16.87 -9.08 -4.55
C GLU A 306 -15.40 -9.46 -4.34
N TRP A 307 -14.76 -8.90 -3.32
CA TRP A 307 -13.35 -9.18 -2.99
C TRP A 307 -13.19 -10.28 -1.95
N ASP A 308 -14.28 -10.93 -1.54
CA ASP A 308 -14.30 -11.98 -0.52
C ASP A 308 -13.70 -11.55 0.83
N LEU A 309 -14.00 -10.31 1.23
CA LEU A 309 -13.50 -9.67 2.46
C LEU A 309 -14.57 -9.56 3.55
N LEU A 310 -15.71 -10.24 3.40
CA LEU A 310 -16.82 -10.15 4.38
C LEU A 310 -16.41 -10.56 5.79
N GLN A 311 -15.50 -11.53 5.90
CA GLN A 311 -14.98 -12.04 7.17
C GLN A 311 -13.64 -11.37 7.56
N ALA A 312 -13.00 -10.67 6.63
CA ALA A 312 -11.74 -9.98 6.86
C ALA A 312 -12.02 -8.63 7.53
N LYS A 313 -11.88 -8.57 8.86
CA LYS A 313 -11.88 -7.29 9.58
C LYS A 313 -10.54 -6.58 9.43
N GLU A 314 -10.58 -5.24 9.40
CA GLU A 314 -9.38 -4.40 9.34
C GLU A 314 -8.51 -4.64 10.59
N VAL A 315 -7.26 -5.05 10.37
CA VAL A 315 -6.27 -5.23 11.43
C VAL A 315 -5.67 -3.87 11.74
N GLU A 316 -5.76 -3.47 13.00
CA GLU A 316 -5.03 -2.32 13.50
C GLU A 316 -3.60 -2.79 13.82
N TYR A 317 -2.60 -2.21 13.14
CA TYR A 317 -1.21 -2.51 13.49
C TYR A 317 -0.95 -2.05 14.92
N PRO A 318 -0.44 -2.93 15.80
CA PRO A 318 -0.23 -2.58 17.18
C PRO A 318 0.84 -1.50 17.28
N ASN A 319 0.57 -0.46 18.06
CA ASN A 319 1.55 0.58 18.33
C ASN A 319 2.79 -0.06 19.01
N PRO A 320 4.01 0.11 18.46
CA PRO A 320 5.23 -0.45 19.04
C PRO A 320 5.52 0.06 20.46
N GLU A 321 4.98 1.22 20.86
CA GLU A 321 5.11 1.77 22.22
C GLU A 321 4.16 1.14 23.23
N PHE A 322 3.22 0.31 22.77
CA PHE A 322 2.23 -0.32 23.62
C PHE A 322 2.83 -1.51 24.37
N LYS A 323 2.77 -1.49 25.71
CA LYS A 323 3.47 -2.45 26.57
C LYS A 323 2.58 -3.55 27.19
N ASP A 324 1.26 -3.44 27.06
CA ASP A 324 0.32 -4.30 27.79
C ASP A 324 -0.27 -5.41 26.91
N PHE A 325 0.56 -6.38 26.52
CA PHE A 325 0.15 -7.48 25.63
C PHE A 325 0.49 -8.85 26.23
N VAL A 326 -0.31 -9.86 25.87
CA VAL A 326 -0.04 -11.26 26.18
C VAL A 326 0.60 -11.90 24.95
N VAL A 327 1.65 -12.69 25.14
CA VAL A 327 2.30 -13.42 24.05
C VAL A 327 1.78 -14.85 24.04
N GLU A 328 1.20 -15.27 22.92
CA GLU A 328 0.72 -16.64 22.69
C GLU A 328 1.52 -17.28 21.56
N THR A 329 1.94 -18.54 21.75
CA THR A 329 2.70 -19.30 20.74
C THR A 329 1.75 -20.12 19.88
N ILE A 330 1.74 -19.88 18.57
CA ILE A 330 0.84 -20.53 17.61
C ILE A 330 1.63 -21.43 16.65
N ASN A 331 1.05 -22.56 16.24
CA ASN A 331 1.65 -23.39 15.19
C ASN A 331 1.11 -22.95 13.82
N VAL A 332 2.01 -22.48 12.95
CA VAL A 332 1.68 -22.00 11.59
C VAL A 332 1.86 -23.10 10.54
N ALA A 333 2.49 -24.22 10.89
CA ALA A 333 2.70 -25.34 9.97
C ALA A 333 1.37 -25.94 9.48
N ASN A 334 1.35 -26.48 8.27
CA ASN A 334 0.19 -27.20 7.75
C ASN A 334 0.00 -28.53 8.50
N GLU A 335 -1.21 -29.09 8.41
CA GLU A 335 -1.49 -30.41 8.97
C GLU A 335 -0.58 -31.48 8.31
N GLY A 336 0.31 -32.07 9.11
CA GLY A 336 1.29 -33.08 8.66
C GLY A 336 2.72 -32.57 8.47
N ASP A 337 2.94 -31.25 8.43
CA ASP A 337 4.27 -30.66 8.41
C ASP A 337 4.88 -30.56 9.82
N ALA A 338 6.20 -30.40 9.90
CA ALA A 338 6.88 -30.17 11.18
C ALA A 338 6.36 -28.87 11.84
N PRO A 339 6.06 -28.87 13.15
CA PRO A 339 5.44 -27.71 13.80
C PRO A 339 6.35 -26.47 13.72
N ASP A 340 5.79 -25.36 13.26
CA ASP A 340 6.45 -24.05 13.17
C ASP A 340 5.77 -23.09 14.14
N TYR A 341 6.36 -22.95 15.32
CA TYR A 341 5.81 -22.12 16.39
C TYR A 341 6.19 -20.65 16.21
N VAL A 342 5.19 -19.79 16.22
CA VAL A 342 5.31 -18.34 16.08
C VAL A 342 4.69 -17.63 17.27
N ASP A 343 5.38 -16.61 17.78
CA ASP A 343 4.93 -15.83 18.92
C ASP A 343 4.05 -14.67 18.44
N VAL A 344 2.77 -14.65 18.85
CA VAL A 344 1.80 -13.62 18.49
C VAL A 344 1.43 -12.79 19.73
N LYS A 345 1.32 -11.47 19.54
CA LYS A 345 0.97 -10.52 20.60
C LYS A 345 -0.53 -10.24 20.56
N VAL A 346 -1.22 -10.57 21.64
CA VAL A 346 -2.66 -10.36 21.81
C VAL A 346 -2.91 -9.20 22.78
N TYR A 347 -3.83 -8.31 22.41
CA TYR A 347 -4.12 -7.07 23.13
C TYR A 347 -5.53 -7.11 23.75
N ASP A 348 -5.69 -6.70 25.02
CA ASP A 348 -7.00 -6.63 25.68
C ASP A 348 -7.72 -5.30 25.34
N ASN A 349 -8.73 -5.39 24.46
CA ASN A 349 -9.50 -4.23 23.98
C ASN A 349 -10.52 -3.66 24.99
N ARG A 350 -10.70 -4.24 26.19
CA ARG A 350 -11.83 -3.89 27.09
C ARG A 350 -11.71 -2.57 27.86
N ARG A 351 -10.56 -1.86 27.83
CA ARG A 351 -10.27 -0.82 28.85
C ARG A 351 -10.31 0.65 28.43
N ARG A 352 -10.61 1.02 27.18
CA ARG A 352 -10.38 2.42 26.73
C ARG A 352 -11.50 3.03 25.91
N CYS A 353 -12.56 3.48 26.58
CA CYS A 353 -13.53 4.41 25.97
C CYS A 353 -14.12 5.46 26.94
N VAL A 354 -13.82 5.41 28.25
CA VAL A 354 -14.47 6.30 29.23
C VAL A 354 -13.86 7.71 29.26
N LEU A 355 -12.58 7.87 28.89
CA LEU A 355 -11.86 9.15 29.03
C LEU A 355 -12.08 10.13 27.86
N LEU A 356 -12.44 9.65 26.66
CA LEU A 356 -12.65 10.50 25.48
C LEU A 356 -13.87 11.41 25.61
N PHE A 357 -14.94 10.94 26.26
CA PHE A 357 -16.13 11.75 26.53
C PHE A 357 -15.83 12.99 27.39
N GLY A 358 -14.94 12.84 28.39
CA GLY A 358 -14.52 13.96 29.24
C GLY A 358 -13.72 15.03 28.48
N PHE A 359 -12.87 14.62 27.54
CA PHE A 359 -12.05 15.53 26.76
C PHE A 359 -12.86 16.35 25.75
N VAL A 360 -13.84 15.71 25.10
CA VAL A 360 -14.76 16.39 24.18
C VAL A 360 -15.64 17.42 24.91
N MET A 361 -16.12 17.09 26.11
CA MET A 361 -16.88 18.03 26.95
C MET A 361 -16.02 19.22 27.43
N LEU A 362 -14.76 18.99 27.77
CA LEU A 362 -13.80 20.05 28.13
C LEU A 362 -13.53 20.99 26.97
N TYR A 363 -13.36 20.45 25.76
CA TYR A 363 -13.14 21.25 24.55
C TYR A 363 -14.39 22.07 24.18
N ALA A 364 -15.59 21.49 24.34
CA ALA A 364 -16.85 22.20 24.13
C ALA A 364 -17.13 23.28 25.20
N SER A 365 -16.57 23.15 26.40
CA SER A 365 -16.71 24.14 27.48
C SER A 365 -15.69 25.28 27.39
N GLY A 366 -14.54 25.06 26.73
CA GLY A 366 -13.50 26.07 26.54
C GLY A 366 -13.83 27.15 25.51
N THR A 367 -14.85 26.93 24.66
CA THR A 367 -15.28 27.89 23.63
C THR A 367 -16.39 28.83 24.10
N SER A 368 -16.90 28.67 25.32
CA SER A 368 -17.95 29.52 25.90
C SER A 368 -17.41 30.54 26.92
N SER A 369 -16.29 31.20 26.62
CA SER A 369 -15.88 32.41 27.35
C SER A 369 -16.48 33.63 26.64
N PRO A 370 -17.45 34.33 27.26
CA PRO A 370 -18.03 35.53 26.66
C PRO A 370 -17.04 36.69 26.77
N SER A 371 -16.71 37.29 25.63
CA SER A 371 -16.11 38.62 25.51
C SER A 371 -17.09 39.70 25.92
#